data_AF-H7G1B3-F1
#
_entry.id   AF-H7G1B3-F1
#
_cell.length_a   1.000
_cell.length_b   1.000
_cell.length_c   1.000
_cell.angle_alpha   90.00
_cell.angle_beta   90.00
_cell.angle_gamma   90.00
#
_symmetry.space_group_name_H-M   'P 1'
#
loop_
_entity.id
_entity.type
_entity.pdbx_description
1 polymer ?
#
loop_
_entity_poly.entity_id
_entity_poly.type
_entity_poly.pdbx_seq_one_letter_code
_entity_poly.pdbx_strand_id
1 'polypeptide(L)'
;MKRFKRYVKKNYPKVNLSWIRINEPHKDTINGKPKWHIHLIVIGLPFMKHHILEKLWGHGIVTITSYYKCNIHKVANYFTGFINKNDSDPESKKGRLKYYTSGTDLFSLSRGLHVPKWIQGTDQEIRKKHPGKIINETTIEIRDTNDNSLFNRFAYRDIESNKTK
;
A
#
# COMPACT_ATOMS: atom_id res chain seq x y z
N MET A 1 9.68 -15.23 -1.35
CA MET A 1 8.25 -15.65 -1.29
C MET A 1 7.99 -17.17 -1.38
N LYS A 2 8.65 -17.95 -2.25
CA LYS A 2 8.37 -19.40 -2.37
C LYS A 2 8.50 -20.16 -1.03
N ARG A 3 9.58 -19.92 -0.26
CA ARG A 3 9.81 -20.52 1.07
C ARG A 3 8.70 -20.18 2.06
N PHE A 4 8.34 -18.89 2.15
CA PHE A 4 7.22 -18.42 2.98
C PHE A 4 5.89 -19.11 2.62
N LYS A 5 5.51 -19.14 1.34
CA LYS A 5 4.27 -19.80 0.89
C LYS A 5 4.26 -21.30 1.24
N ARG A 6 5.39 -21.99 1.05
CA ARG A 6 5.53 -23.40 1.41
C ARG A 6 5.39 -23.61 2.93
N TYR A 7 6.00 -22.75 3.72
CA TYR A 7 5.88 -22.78 5.18
C TYR A 7 4.42 -22.58 5.62
N VAL A 8 3.73 -21.58 5.05
CA VAL A 8 2.32 -21.33 5.37
C VAL A 8 1.45 -22.53 5.02
N LYS A 9 1.59 -23.09 3.80
CA LYS A 9 0.80 -24.26 3.37
C LYS A 9 1.01 -25.46 4.30
N LYS A 10 2.23 -25.67 4.81
CA LYS A 10 2.56 -26.78 5.72
C LYS A 10 2.00 -26.57 7.13
N ASN A 11 2.18 -25.38 7.71
CA ASN A 11 1.89 -25.13 9.12
C ASN A 11 0.49 -24.55 9.36
N TYR A 12 -0.14 -23.99 8.33
CA TYR A 12 -1.48 -23.38 8.39
C TYR A 12 -2.33 -23.85 7.19
N PRO A 13 -2.61 -25.15 7.05
CA PRO A 13 -3.24 -25.71 5.85
C PRO A 13 -4.67 -25.19 5.61
N LYS A 14 -5.35 -24.70 6.66
CA LYS A 14 -6.70 -24.14 6.59
C LYS A 14 -6.74 -22.64 6.26
N VAL A 15 -5.58 -21.97 6.21
CA VAL A 15 -5.52 -20.53 5.94
C VAL A 15 -5.68 -20.27 4.45
N ASN A 16 -6.68 -19.46 4.11
CA ASN A 16 -6.76 -18.86 2.79
C ASN A 16 -5.87 -17.60 2.74
N LEU A 17 -4.67 -17.77 2.19
CA LEU A 17 -3.63 -16.75 2.20
C LEU A 17 -3.79 -15.78 1.02
N SER A 18 -4.16 -14.53 1.32
CA SER A 18 -4.08 -13.42 0.37
C SER A 18 -2.94 -12.48 0.73
N TRP A 19 -2.37 -11.80 -0.26
CA TRP A 19 -1.24 -10.90 -0.02
C TRP A 19 -1.16 -9.77 -1.05
N ILE A 20 -0.60 -8.65 -0.63
CA ILE A 20 -0.24 -7.51 -1.47
C ILE A 20 1.24 -7.24 -1.23
N ARG A 21 2.02 -7.10 -2.30
CA ARG A 21 3.45 -6.87 -2.24
C ARG A 21 3.82 -5.62 -3.03
N ILE A 22 4.66 -4.78 -2.45
CA ILE A 22 5.37 -3.71 -3.14
C ILE A 22 6.87 -3.92 -2.99
N ASN A 23 7.59 -3.87 -4.11
CA ASN A 23 9.04 -3.80 -4.09
C ASN A 23 9.47 -2.34 -4.15
N GLU A 24 10.32 -1.90 -3.22
CA GLU A 24 10.74 -0.51 -3.11
C GLU A 24 12.25 -0.42 -2.80
N PRO A 25 13.00 0.46 -3.48
CA PRO A 25 14.38 0.75 -3.11
C PRO A 25 14.41 1.52 -1.78
N HIS A 26 15.21 1.13 -0.81
CA HIS A 26 15.43 1.88 0.42
C HIS A 26 16.14 3.22 0.14
N LYS A 27 16.10 4.13 1.12
CA LYS A 27 16.86 5.39 1.04
C LYS A 27 18.38 5.15 1.00
N ASP A 28 18.85 4.13 1.72
CA ASP A 28 20.27 3.80 1.75
C ASP A 28 20.69 3.01 0.50
N THR A 29 21.92 3.25 0.07
CA THR A 29 22.57 2.47 -0.98
C THR A 29 23.71 1.62 -0.41
N ILE A 30 24.12 0.59 -1.16
CA ILE A 30 25.36 -0.18 -0.92
C ILE A 30 26.15 -0.11 -2.23
N ASN A 31 27.36 0.44 -2.18
CA ASN A 31 28.23 0.59 -3.35
C ASN A 31 27.52 1.29 -4.54
N GLY A 32 26.79 2.36 -4.26
CA GLY A 32 26.02 3.13 -5.26
C GLY A 32 24.75 2.45 -5.77
N LYS A 33 24.42 1.24 -5.32
CA LYS A 33 23.21 0.50 -5.69
C LYS A 33 22.15 0.60 -4.59
N PRO A 34 20.85 0.72 -4.95
CA PRO A 34 19.79 0.78 -3.95
C PRO A 34 19.70 -0.52 -3.16
N LYS A 35 19.56 -0.45 -1.83
CA LYS A 35 19.11 -1.61 -1.06
C LYS A 35 17.64 -1.85 -1.41
N TRP A 36 17.23 -3.06 -1.77
CA TRP A 36 15.82 -3.34 -2.05
C TRP A 36 15.14 -3.89 -0.80
N HIS A 37 13.94 -3.39 -0.50
CA HIS A 37 13.07 -3.95 0.52
C HIS A 37 11.69 -4.28 -0.05
N ILE A 38 10.99 -5.15 0.66
CA ILE A 38 9.65 -5.62 0.26
C ILE A 38 8.66 -5.22 1.34
N HIS A 39 7.65 -4.45 0.96
CA HIS A 39 6.45 -4.30 1.77
C HIS A 39 5.47 -5.41 1.44
N LEU A 40 5.08 -6.17 2.45
CA LEU A 40 4.20 -7.32 2.30
C LEU A 40 3.04 -7.22 3.29
N ILE A 41 1.83 -7.03 2.76
CA ILE A 41 0.60 -7.24 3.52
C ILE A 41 0.19 -8.68 3.33
N VAL A 42 -0.08 -9.36 4.44
CA VAL A 42 -0.61 -10.73 4.45
C VAL A 42 -1.97 -10.72 5.13
N ILE A 43 -2.96 -11.30 4.46
CA ILE A 43 -4.35 -11.36 4.91
C ILE A 43 -4.69 -12.85 5.14
N GLY A 44 -5.42 -13.12 6.21
CA GLY A 44 -5.89 -14.46 6.57
C GLY A 44 -4.88 -15.31 7.34
N LEU A 45 -3.68 -14.80 7.61
CA LEU A 45 -2.65 -15.50 8.39
C LEU A 45 -2.62 -14.99 9.84
N PRO A 46 -2.57 -15.88 10.86
CA PRO A 46 -2.35 -15.44 12.24
C PRO A 46 -0.95 -14.81 12.41
N PHE A 47 -0.76 -14.07 13.51
CA PHE A 47 0.52 -13.46 13.81
C PHE A 47 1.65 -14.50 13.83
N MET A 48 2.72 -14.22 13.08
CA MET A 48 3.91 -15.07 13.00
C MET A 48 5.03 -14.45 13.83
N LYS A 49 5.72 -15.26 14.63
CA LYS A 49 6.89 -14.81 15.40
C LYS A 49 7.99 -14.32 14.46
N HIS A 50 8.64 -13.22 14.84
CA HIS A 50 9.68 -12.55 14.05
C HIS A 50 10.80 -13.49 13.56
N HIS A 51 11.39 -14.27 14.46
CA HIS A 51 12.49 -15.20 14.12
C HIS A 51 12.12 -16.24 13.04
N ILE A 52 10.84 -16.64 12.96
CA ILE A 52 10.37 -17.57 11.93
C ILE A 52 10.45 -16.89 10.56
N LEU A 53 9.96 -15.66 10.47
CA LEU A 53 9.95 -14.90 9.23
C LEU A 53 11.37 -14.50 8.80
N GLU A 54 12.22 -14.11 9.75
CA GLU A 54 13.64 -13.84 9.52
C GLU A 54 14.35 -15.05 8.92
N LYS A 55 14.16 -16.24 9.49
CA LYS A 55 14.72 -17.49 8.94
C LYS A 55 14.16 -17.83 7.56
N LEU A 56 12.88 -17.55 7.30
CA LEU A 56 12.26 -17.79 5.99
C LEU A 56 12.73 -16.81 4.91
N TRP A 57 13.03 -15.57 5.32
CA TRP A 57 13.53 -14.51 4.45
C TRP A 57 15.01 -14.73 4.11
N GLY A 58 15.84 -14.99 5.14
CA GLY A 58 17.24 -15.40 4.99
C GLY A 58 18.20 -14.31 4.50
N HIS A 59 17.77 -13.05 4.43
CA HIS A 59 18.58 -11.93 3.93
C HIS A 59 18.31 -10.65 4.72
N GLY A 60 19.33 -9.92 5.18
CA GLY A 60 19.12 -8.59 5.77
C GLY A 60 18.10 -8.58 6.93
N ILE A 61 17.34 -7.49 7.04
CA ILE A 61 16.47 -7.21 8.19
C ILE A 61 15.01 -7.52 7.86
N VAL A 62 14.30 -8.14 8.81
CA VAL A 62 12.85 -8.32 8.78
C VAL A 62 12.21 -7.50 9.88
N THR A 63 11.09 -6.85 9.57
CA THR A 63 10.22 -6.19 10.57
C THR A 63 8.80 -6.74 10.43
N ILE A 64 8.12 -6.91 11.56
CA ILE A 64 6.72 -7.37 11.59
C ILE A 64 5.92 -6.41 12.45
N THR A 65 4.84 -5.90 11.87
CA THR A 65 3.84 -5.12 12.59
C THR A 65 2.55 -5.90 12.64
N SER A 66 2.05 -6.19 13.85
CA SER A 66 0.73 -6.83 14.01
C SER A 66 -0.39 -5.84 13.69
N TYR A 67 -1.31 -6.27 12.82
CA TYR A 67 -2.46 -5.45 12.41
C TYR A 67 -3.48 -5.20 13.51
N TYR A 68 -3.52 -6.04 14.56
CA TYR A 68 -4.41 -5.82 15.72
C TYR A 68 -4.16 -4.47 16.41
N LYS A 69 -2.97 -3.90 16.27
CA LYS A 69 -2.57 -2.62 16.88
C LYS A 69 -2.39 -1.49 15.86
N CYS A 70 -2.72 -1.71 14.58
CA CYS A 70 -2.36 -0.78 13.51
C CYS A 70 -3.59 -0.05 12.95
N ASN A 71 -3.48 1.27 12.82
CA ASN A 71 -4.50 2.11 12.18
C ASN A 71 -4.48 1.86 10.66
N ILE A 72 -5.63 1.48 10.07
CA ILE A 72 -5.79 1.19 8.65
C ILE A 72 -5.31 2.34 7.74
N HIS A 73 -5.46 3.60 8.18
CA HIS A 73 -5.00 4.77 7.45
C HIS A 73 -3.47 4.85 7.38
N LYS A 74 -2.73 4.38 8.41
CA LYS A 74 -1.26 4.32 8.34
C LYS A 74 -0.78 3.34 7.28
N VAL A 75 -1.51 2.23 7.10
CA VAL A 75 -1.22 1.23 6.07
C VAL A 75 -1.54 1.79 4.69
N ALA A 76 -2.71 2.41 4.51
CA ALA A 76 -3.09 3.07 3.27
C ALA A 76 -2.07 4.16 2.88
N ASN A 77 -1.71 5.05 3.81
CA ASN A 77 -0.71 6.10 3.58
C ASN A 77 0.67 5.55 3.17
N TYR A 78 1.03 4.35 3.64
CA TYR A 78 2.28 3.72 3.26
C TYR A 78 2.27 3.26 1.79
N PHE A 79 1.11 2.77 1.33
CA PHE A 79 0.89 2.29 -0.04
C PHE A 79 0.60 3.43 -1.02
N THR A 80 0.00 4.54 -0.57
CA THR A 80 -0.26 5.73 -1.39
C THR A 80 0.85 6.78 -1.32
N GLY A 81 1.84 6.62 -0.44
CA GLY A 81 2.94 7.58 -0.23
C GLY A 81 3.84 7.82 -1.45
N PHE A 82 3.71 7.00 -2.51
CA PHE A 82 4.35 7.26 -3.80
C PHE A 82 3.65 8.36 -4.62
N ILE A 83 2.37 8.63 -4.33
CA ILE A 83 1.49 9.48 -5.15
C ILE A 83 1.50 10.95 -4.68
N ASN A 84 1.77 11.21 -3.39
CA ASN A 84 1.45 12.51 -2.75
C ASN A 84 2.64 13.27 -2.11
N LYS A 85 3.87 13.24 -2.65
CA LYS A 85 4.98 14.05 -2.10
C LYS A 85 5.60 15.02 -3.12
N ASN A 86 5.75 16.28 -2.69
CA ASN A 86 6.36 17.38 -3.45
C ASN A 86 7.84 17.12 -3.76
N ASP A 87 8.28 17.69 -4.89
CA ASP A 87 9.44 17.31 -5.70
C ASP A 87 10.85 17.68 -5.19
N SER A 88 10.98 18.31 -4.03
CA SER A 88 12.25 18.95 -3.63
C SER A 88 13.17 18.12 -2.73
N ASP A 89 12.77 16.94 -2.26
CA ASP A 89 13.56 16.12 -1.33
C ASP A 89 14.21 14.90 -2.04
N PRO A 90 15.56 14.84 -2.16
CA PRO A 90 16.29 13.69 -2.69
C PRO A 90 16.12 12.38 -1.89
N GLU A 91 15.76 12.47 -0.60
CA GLU A 91 15.41 11.32 0.24
C GLU A 91 13.97 10.84 0.03
N SER A 92 13.15 11.61 -0.70
CA SER A 92 11.77 11.26 -0.98
C SER A 92 11.65 9.96 -1.79
N LYS A 93 10.51 9.26 -1.62
CA LYS A 93 10.21 8.05 -2.41
C LYS A 93 10.26 8.31 -3.93
N LYS A 94 9.97 9.54 -4.35
CA LYS A 94 9.94 9.97 -5.76
C LYS A 94 11.36 10.13 -6.33
N GLY A 95 12.32 10.65 -5.57
CA GLY A 95 13.74 10.73 -5.97
C GLY A 95 14.39 9.35 -6.23
N ARG A 96 13.77 8.29 -5.71
CA ARG A 96 14.17 6.90 -5.92
C ARG A 96 13.55 6.26 -7.17
N LEU A 97 12.73 6.98 -7.93
CA LEU A 97 12.12 6.46 -9.16
C LEU A 97 13.17 5.97 -10.17
N LYS A 98 14.34 6.63 -10.21
CA LYS A 98 15.50 6.28 -11.04
C LYS A 98 16.01 4.84 -10.85
N TYR A 99 15.71 4.20 -9.73
CA TYR A 99 16.14 2.83 -9.44
C TYR A 99 15.20 1.77 -10.03
N TYR A 100 14.00 2.15 -10.44
CA TYR A 100 13.08 1.24 -11.10
C TYR A 100 13.40 1.19 -12.59
N THR A 101 14.12 0.16 -13.02
CA THR A 101 14.35 -0.10 -14.43
C THR A 101 13.05 -0.53 -15.12
N SER A 102 12.96 -0.33 -16.43
CA SER A 102 11.83 -0.86 -17.21
C SER A 102 11.65 -2.35 -16.95
N GLY A 103 10.40 -2.79 -16.78
CA GLY A 103 10.06 -4.18 -16.45
C GLY A 103 10.20 -4.56 -14.98
N THR A 104 10.55 -3.64 -14.08
CA THR A 104 10.57 -3.92 -12.64
C THR A 104 9.17 -4.22 -12.13
N ASP A 105 9.00 -5.38 -11.49
CA ASP A 105 7.77 -5.78 -10.80
C ASP A 105 7.58 -4.93 -9.53
N LEU A 106 6.91 -3.78 -9.67
CA LEU A 106 6.67 -2.84 -8.58
C LEU A 106 5.66 -3.38 -7.57
N PHE A 107 4.65 -4.04 -8.09
CA PHE A 107 3.43 -4.36 -7.37
C PHE A 107 2.90 -5.71 -7.83
N SER A 108 2.62 -6.58 -6.87
CA SER A 108 1.91 -7.82 -7.15
C SER A 108 0.97 -8.20 -6.02
N LEU A 109 -0.05 -8.97 -6.37
CA LEU A 109 -1.12 -9.38 -5.48
C LEU A 109 -1.45 -10.86 -5.64
N SER A 110 -2.07 -11.46 -4.62
CA SER A 110 -2.62 -12.81 -4.72
C SER A 110 -3.77 -12.88 -5.72
N ARG A 111 -3.89 -14.02 -6.40
CA ARG A 111 -5.00 -14.33 -7.32
C ARG A 111 -6.35 -14.13 -6.60
N GLY A 112 -7.24 -13.33 -7.20
CA GLY A 112 -8.56 -12.99 -6.65
C GLY A 112 -8.64 -11.65 -5.91
N LEU A 113 -7.50 -10.99 -5.63
CA LEU A 113 -7.52 -9.57 -5.26
C LEU A 113 -7.62 -8.74 -6.54
N HIS A 114 -8.64 -7.89 -6.61
CA HIS A 114 -8.82 -6.96 -7.71
C HIS A 114 -8.36 -5.58 -7.28
N VAL A 115 -7.53 -4.94 -8.11
CA VAL A 115 -7.23 -3.51 -7.97
C VAL A 115 -8.55 -2.75 -8.17
N PRO A 116 -8.88 -1.76 -7.33
CA PRO A 116 -10.07 -0.95 -7.55
C PRO A 116 -10.02 -0.33 -8.95
N LYS A 117 -11.14 -0.39 -9.65
CA LYS A 117 -11.26 0.25 -10.96
C LYS A 117 -11.27 1.75 -10.75
N TRP A 118 -10.34 2.45 -11.39
CA TRP A 118 -10.35 3.90 -11.43
C TRP A 118 -11.56 4.36 -12.25
N ILE A 119 -12.37 5.23 -11.66
CA ILE A 119 -13.50 5.87 -12.32
C ILE A 119 -13.23 7.37 -12.27
N GLN A 120 -13.24 8.00 -13.44
CA GLN A 120 -13.19 9.45 -13.57
C GLN A 120 -14.59 9.95 -13.93
N GLY A 121 -15.02 11.01 -13.28
CA GLY A 121 -16.33 11.62 -13.49
C GLY A 121 -16.54 12.76 -12.51
N THR A 122 -17.61 13.53 -12.70
CA THR A 122 -17.99 14.56 -11.74
C THR A 122 -18.56 13.92 -10.46
N ASP A 123 -18.44 14.62 -9.32
CA ASP A 123 -18.97 14.11 -8.03
C ASP A 123 -20.47 13.77 -8.13
N GLN A 124 -21.23 14.57 -8.88
CA GLN A 124 -22.66 14.33 -9.11
C GLN A 124 -22.94 13.02 -9.87
N GLU A 125 -22.17 12.74 -10.93
CA GLU A 125 -22.34 11.51 -11.73
C GLU A 125 -21.96 10.25 -10.94
N ILE A 126 -20.88 10.33 -10.15
CA ILE A 126 -20.42 9.22 -9.31
C ILE A 126 -21.43 8.93 -8.20
N ARG A 127 -22.00 9.97 -7.56
CA ARG A 127 -23.07 9.84 -6.54
C ARG A 127 -24.32 9.16 -7.09
N LYS A 128 -24.75 9.51 -8.31
CA LYS A 128 -25.92 8.90 -8.93
C LYS A 128 -25.73 7.39 -9.16
N LYS A 129 -24.50 6.95 -9.44
CA LYS A 129 -24.16 5.54 -9.69
C LYS A 129 -23.91 4.73 -8.42
N HIS A 130 -23.49 5.37 -7.34
CA HIS A 130 -23.17 4.70 -6.06
C HIS A 130 -23.92 5.35 -4.89
N PRO A 131 -25.25 5.13 -4.80
CA PRO A 131 -26.04 5.63 -3.69
C PRO A 131 -25.69 4.83 -2.43
N GLY A 132 -25.06 5.48 -1.46
CA GLY A 132 -24.82 4.90 -0.14
C GLY A 132 -24.71 5.99 0.93
N LYS A 133 -24.81 5.59 2.19
CA LYS A 133 -24.74 6.52 3.32
C LYS A 133 -23.28 6.89 3.57
N ILE A 134 -22.99 8.19 3.68
CA ILE A 134 -21.66 8.69 4.01
C ILE A 134 -21.35 8.32 5.46
N ILE A 135 -20.27 7.56 5.67
CA ILE A 135 -19.75 7.16 6.98
C ILE A 135 -18.75 8.21 7.48
N ASN A 136 -17.87 8.67 6.60
CA ASN A 136 -16.85 9.67 6.90
C ASN A 136 -16.58 10.53 5.67
N GLU A 137 -16.32 11.83 5.86
CA GLU A 137 -15.93 12.77 4.81
C GLU A 137 -14.75 13.60 5.27
N THR A 138 -13.69 13.63 4.47
CA THR A 138 -12.53 14.49 4.71
C THR A 138 -12.13 15.12 3.38
N THR A 139 -12.04 16.44 3.35
CA THR A 139 -11.47 17.16 2.21
C THR A 139 -10.04 17.56 2.52
N ILE A 140 -9.10 17.18 1.66
CA ILE A 140 -7.72 17.67 1.70
C ILE A 140 -7.56 18.67 0.55
N GLU A 141 -7.27 19.91 0.90
CA GLU A 141 -6.96 20.96 -0.08
C GLU A 141 -5.45 21.18 -0.12
N ILE A 142 -4.89 21.16 -1.32
CA ILE A 142 -3.51 21.58 -1.57
C ILE A 142 -3.58 23.01 -2.08
N ARG A 143 -3.02 23.92 -1.30
CA ARG A 143 -2.93 25.35 -1.60
C ARG A 143 -1.47 25.75 -1.68
N ASP A 144 -1.17 26.70 -2.55
CA ASP A 144 0.15 27.33 -2.60
C ASP A 144 0.37 28.12 -1.31
N THR A 145 1.54 28.00 -0.70
CA THR A 145 1.86 28.66 0.58
C THR A 145 2.07 30.17 0.45
N ASN A 146 2.35 30.67 -0.75
CA ASN A 146 2.70 32.08 -0.97
C ASN A 146 1.48 32.94 -1.28
N ASP A 147 0.57 32.46 -2.14
CA ASP A 147 -0.61 33.21 -2.58
C ASP A 147 -1.95 32.55 -2.18
N ASN A 148 -1.90 31.41 -1.48
CA ASN A 148 -3.06 30.64 -1.03
C ASN A 148 -3.98 30.14 -2.16
N SER A 149 -3.49 30.14 -3.41
CA SER A 149 -4.22 29.65 -4.57
C SER A 149 -4.46 28.14 -4.43
N LEU A 150 -5.68 27.69 -4.76
CA LEU A 150 -6.06 26.28 -4.67
C LEU A 150 -5.49 25.53 -5.88
N PHE A 151 -4.51 24.66 -5.63
CA PHE A 151 -3.89 23.83 -6.65
C PHE A 151 -4.67 22.54 -6.90
N ASN A 152 -5.13 21.89 -5.83
CA ASN A 152 -5.85 20.64 -5.94
C ASN A 152 -6.74 20.40 -4.72
N ARG A 153 -7.79 19.60 -4.89
CA ARG A 153 -8.72 19.23 -3.83
C ARG A 153 -9.04 17.74 -3.93
N PHE A 154 -8.72 16.99 -2.88
CA PHE A 154 -9.08 15.58 -2.74
C PHE A 154 -10.21 15.45 -1.74
N ALA A 155 -11.37 14.96 -2.17
CA ALA A 155 -12.45 14.58 -1.26
C ALA A 155 -12.36 13.07 -1.00
N TYR A 156 -12.04 12.71 0.25
CA TYR A 156 -12.14 11.34 0.75
C TYR A 156 -13.52 11.16 1.36
N ARG A 157 -14.28 10.17 0.88
CA ARG A 157 -15.53 9.76 1.50
C ARG A 157 -15.58 8.25 1.61
N ASP A 158 -15.84 7.77 2.82
CA ASP A 158 -16.21 6.38 3.06
C ASP A 158 -17.73 6.27 2.95
N ILE A 159 -18.21 5.39 2.08
CA ILE A 159 -19.64 5.16 1.87
C ILE A 159 -19.96 3.74 2.31
N GLU A 160 -21.02 3.58 3.10
CA GLU A 160 -21.55 2.26 3.44
C GLU A 160 -22.13 1.63 2.18
N SER A 161 -21.53 0.51 1.73
CA SER A 161 -22.12 -0.24 0.64
C SER A 161 -23.41 -0.88 1.11
N ASN A 162 -24.53 -0.54 0.46
CA ASN A 162 -25.74 -1.32 0.61
C ASN A 162 -25.41 -2.76 0.21
N LYS A 163 -25.47 -3.69 1.16
CA LYS A 163 -25.38 -5.12 0.85
C LYS A 163 -26.53 -5.44 -0.10
N THR A 164 -26.21 -5.62 -1.38
CA THR A 164 -27.11 -6.28 -2.31
C THR A 164 -27.35 -7.68 -1.77
N LYS A 165 -28.60 -7.98 -1.41
CA LYS A 165 -29.06 -9.35 -1.14
C LYS A 165 -28.94 -10.19 -2.40
#